data_AF-A0A496P5F5-F1
#
_entry.id   AF-A0A496P5F5-F1
#
_cell.length_a   1.000
_cell.length_b   1.000
_cell.length_c   1.000
_cell.angle_alpha   90.00
_cell.angle_beta   90.00
_cell.angle_gamma   90.00
#
_symmetry.space_group_name_H-M   'P 1'
#
loop_
_entity.id
_entity.type
_entity.pdbx_description
1 polymer ?
#
loop_
_entity_poly.entity_id
_entity_poly.type
_entity_poly.pdbx_seq_one_letter_code
_entity_poly.pdbx_strand_id
1 'polypeptide(L)'
;MDKKLETRLLSTRNDEHYLRNKINMSLKEFLEYPLLSIHTYTLHMYQVIAVAVVICVSYIVEKISKRIFYSKSSRIDKGTKYALHQILYYGIIIVTFLIIMRILGVNISPILVGSSAVLVGIGLGLQNLFLDFISGVIILLDK
;
A
#
# COMPACT_ATOMS: atom_id res chain seq x y z
N MET A 1 42.94 -36.69 -24.08
CA MET A 1 41.73 -35.86 -23.88
C MET A 1 42.06 -34.86 -22.78
N ASP A 2 41.88 -33.58 -23.05
CA ASP A 2 42.80 -32.51 -22.65
C ASP A 2 42.50 -31.90 -21.26
N LYS A 3 43.35 -32.15 -20.25
CA LYS A 3 43.27 -31.52 -18.90
C LYS A 3 43.31 -29.98 -18.96
N LYS A 4 43.79 -29.40 -20.07
CA LYS A 4 43.81 -27.96 -20.32
C LYS A 4 42.42 -27.40 -20.64
N LEU A 5 41.50 -28.24 -21.12
CA LEU A 5 40.11 -27.84 -21.36
C LEU A 5 39.30 -27.84 -20.06
N GLU A 6 39.49 -28.84 -19.19
CA GLU A 6 38.83 -28.89 -17.87
C GLU A 6 39.24 -27.73 -16.96
N THR A 7 40.53 -27.39 -16.94
CA THR A 7 41.03 -26.24 -16.17
C THR A 7 40.51 -24.88 -16.68
N ARG A 8 40.26 -24.74 -17.98
CA ARG A 8 39.64 -23.54 -18.56
C ARG A 8 38.14 -23.44 -18.24
N LEU A 9 37.42 -24.57 -18.25
CA LEU A 9 36.00 -24.60 -17.86
C LEU A 9 35.79 -24.32 -16.37
N LEU A 10 36.72 -24.77 -15.51
CA LEU A 10 36.69 -24.47 -14.07
C LEU A 10 37.03 -23.01 -13.77
N SER A 11 37.93 -22.38 -14.54
CA SER A 11 38.22 -20.93 -14.46
C SER A 11 36.97 -20.10 -14.79
N THR A 12 36.38 -20.31 -15.97
CA THR A 12 35.19 -19.55 -16.41
C THR A 12 34.00 -19.75 -15.48
N ARG A 13 33.82 -20.95 -14.91
CA ARG A 13 32.74 -21.22 -13.93
C ARG A 13 32.95 -20.51 -12.60
N ASN A 14 34.19 -20.36 -12.14
CA ASN A 14 34.51 -19.63 -10.91
C ASN A 14 34.35 -18.11 -11.08
N ASP A 15 34.71 -17.60 -12.26
CA ASP A 15 34.56 -16.18 -12.58
C ASP A 15 33.09 -15.76 -12.53
N GLU A 16 32.19 -16.51 -13.19
CA GLU A 16 30.73 -16.26 -13.14
C GLU A 16 30.18 -16.21 -11.70
N HIS A 17 30.63 -17.13 -10.83
CA HIS A 17 30.23 -17.14 -9.42
C HIS A 17 30.75 -15.92 -8.66
N TYR A 18 31.96 -15.45 -8.95
CA TYR A 18 32.55 -14.26 -8.32
C TYR A 18 31.84 -12.97 -8.75
N LEU A 19 31.53 -12.84 -10.05
CA LEU A 19 30.81 -11.68 -10.58
C LEU A 19 29.38 -11.61 -10.03
N ARG A 20 28.68 -12.75 -9.95
CA ARG A 20 27.32 -12.81 -9.40
C ARG A 20 27.28 -12.46 -7.91
N ASN A 21 28.27 -12.91 -7.14
CA ASN A 21 28.36 -12.60 -5.71
C ASN A 21 28.75 -11.13 -5.46
N LYS A 22 29.65 -10.58 -6.27
CA LYS A 22 30.07 -9.17 -6.19
C LYS A 22 28.93 -8.21 -6.54
N ILE A 23 28.12 -8.53 -7.56
CA ILE A 23 26.92 -7.76 -7.90
C ILE A 23 25.89 -7.81 -6.76
N ASN A 24 25.67 -8.99 -6.17
CA ASN A 24 24.73 -9.14 -5.06
C ASN A 24 25.17 -8.34 -3.82
N MET A 25 26.47 -8.31 -3.49
CA MET A 25 27.00 -7.50 -2.39
C MET A 25 26.86 -6.00 -2.65
N SER A 26 27.18 -5.55 -3.88
CA SER A 26 27.07 -4.14 -4.26
C SER A 26 25.63 -3.63 -4.27
N LEU A 27 24.67 -4.43 -4.72
CA LEU A 27 23.25 -4.11 -4.65
C LEU A 27 22.75 -4.06 -3.21
N LYS A 28 23.24 -4.94 -2.33
CA LYS A 28 22.91 -4.93 -0.90
C LYS A 28 23.45 -3.67 -0.21
N GLU A 29 24.71 -3.31 -0.44
CA GLU A 29 25.33 -2.10 0.10
C GLU A 29 24.64 -0.83 -0.38
N PHE A 30 24.26 -0.76 -1.67
CA PHE A 30 23.50 0.37 -2.19
C PHE A 30 22.11 0.46 -1.56
N LEU A 31 21.44 -0.68 -1.38
CA LEU A 31 20.08 -0.75 -0.82
C LEU A 31 20.03 -0.47 0.71
N GLU A 32 21.09 -0.82 1.43
CA GLU A 32 21.26 -0.58 2.87
C GLU A 32 21.85 0.80 3.20
N TYR A 33 22.22 1.62 2.19
CA TYR A 33 22.86 2.92 2.40
C TYR A 33 22.00 3.84 3.29
N PRO A 34 22.48 4.23 4.49
CA PRO A 34 21.71 5.04 5.42
C PRO A 34 21.77 6.52 5.00
N LEU A 35 20.67 7.07 4.50
CA LEU A 35 20.61 8.45 4.01
C LEU A 35 20.37 9.49 5.11
N LEU A 36 19.88 9.09 6.28
CA LEU A 36 19.67 9.99 7.42
C LEU A 36 19.63 9.19 8.73
N SER A 37 20.60 9.42 9.61
CA SER A 37 20.67 8.80 10.94
C SER A 37 20.21 9.80 12.00
N ILE A 38 18.91 9.82 12.31
CA ILE A 38 18.38 10.50 13.50
C ILE A 38 18.24 9.45 14.60
N HIS A 39 19.34 9.15 15.28
CA HIS A 39 19.55 8.42 16.54
C HIS A 39 18.84 7.06 16.82
N THR A 40 17.70 6.71 16.22
CA THR A 40 16.95 5.45 16.43
C THR A 40 16.10 4.98 15.23
N TYR A 41 16.18 5.61 14.05
CA TYR A 41 15.51 5.14 12.84
C TYR A 41 16.45 5.26 11.63
N THR A 42 16.97 4.13 11.15
CA THR A 42 17.78 4.09 9.93
C THR A 42 16.83 4.08 8.74
N LEU A 43 16.68 5.25 8.10
CA LEU A 43 15.92 5.31 6.85
C LEU A 43 16.74 4.69 5.72
N HIS A 44 16.29 3.53 5.25
CA HIS A 44 16.94 2.78 4.18
C HIS A 44 16.25 3.07 2.84
N MET A 45 17.00 2.95 1.74
CA MET A 45 16.53 3.33 0.41
C MET A 45 15.27 2.57 -0.07
N TYR A 46 15.02 1.37 0.47
CA TYR A 46 13.79 0.61 0.20
C TYR A 46 12.52 1.33 0.67
N GLN A 47 12.59 2.14 1.72
CA GLN A 47 11.44 2.87 2.25
C GLN A 47 11.00 3.99 1.32
N VAL A 48 11.96 4.68 0.69
CA VAL A 48 11.68 5.74 -0.30
C VAL A 48 10.99 5.15 -1.53
N ILE A 49 11.48 4.01 -2.02
CA ILE A 49 10.87 3.29 -3.14
C ILE A 49 9.46 2.79 -2.74
N ALA A 50 9.30 2.23 -1.55
CA ALA A 50 8.00 1.74 -1.07
C ALA A 50 6.97 2.88 -0.94
N VAL A 51 7.38 4.06 -0.43
CA VAL A 51 6.51 5.25 -0.38
C VAL A 51 6.12 5.71 -1.78
N ALA A 52 7.07 5.74 -2.73
CA ALA A 52 6.78 6.10 -4.12
C ALA A 52 5.77 5.13 -4.77
N VAL A 53 5.91 3.82 -4.52
CA VAL A 53 4.96 2.80 -5.00
C VAL A 53 3.57 3.02 -4.39
N VAL A 54 3.50 3.27 -3.08
CA VAL A 54 2.23 3.51 -2.38
C VAL A 54 1.52 4.74 -2.94
N ILE A 55 2.24 5.84 -3.19
CA ILE A 55 1.68 7.05 -3.82
C ILE A 55 1.16 6.74 -5.24
N CYS A 56 1.93 5.99 -6.03
CA CYS A 56 1.51 5.56 -7.36
C CYS A 56 0.22 4.73 -7.33
N VAL A 57 0.12 3.78 -6.40
CA VAL A 57 -1.09 2.96 -6.22
C VAL A 57 -2.27 3.84 -5.82
N SER A 58 -2.11 4.77 -4.88
CA SER A 58 -3.19 5.67 -4.46
C SER A 58 -3.69 6.54 -5.62
N TYR A 59 -2.80 7.01 -6.50
CA TYR A 59 -3.17 7.74 -7.70
C TYR A 59 -3.98 6.87 -8.69
N ILE A 60 -3.59 5.60 -8.87
CA ILE A 60 -4.32 4.64 -9.71
C ILE A 60 -5.72 4.39 -9.14
N VAL A 61 -5.83 4.17 -7.83
CA VAL A 61 -7.11 3.93 -7.15
C VAL A 61 -8.03 5.15 -7.29
N GLU A 62 -7.51 6.37 -7.15
CA GLU A 62 -8.30 7.59 -7.36
C GLU A 62 -8.85 7.66 -8.80
N LYS A 63 -8.00 7.35 -9.78
CA LYS A 63 -8.39 7.36 -11.20
C LYS A 63 -9.47 6.32 -11.51
N ILE A 64 -9.38 5.13 -10.91
CA ILE A 64 -10.40 4.09 -11.01
C ILE A 64 -11.70 4.54 -10.32
N SER A 65 -11.60 5.11 -9.12
CA SER A 65 -12.74 5.61 -8.35
C SER A 65 -13.51 6.68 -9.13
N LYS A 66 -12.81 7.64 -9.75
CA LYS A 66 -13.40 8.63 -10.66
C LYS A 66 -14.07 7.95 -11.87
N ARG A 67 -13.43 6.97 -12.49
CA ARG A 67 -14.01 6.28 -13.65
C ARG A 67 -15.30 5.54 -13.31
N ILE A 68 -15.38 4.92 -12.13
CA ILE A 68 -16.58 4.19 -11.66
C ILE A 68 -17.72 5.18 -11.35
N PHE A 69 -17.44 6.26 -10.62
CA PHE A 69 -18.46 7.22 -10.21
C PHE A 69 -18.97 8.13 -11.34
N TYR A 70 -18.10 8.50 -12.29
CA TYR A 70 -18.44 9.37 -13.42
C TYR A 70 -18.84 8.61 -14.69
N SER A 71 -19.01 7.29 -14.63
CA SER A 71 -19.58 6.53 -15.75
C SER A 71 -21.01 7.02 -16.05
N LYS A 72 -21.25 7.38 -17.32
CA LYS A 72 -22.42 8.14 -17.83
C LYS A 72 -23.81 7.58 -17.51
N SER A 73 -23.92 6.38 -16.93
CA SER A 73 -25.16 5.61 -16.87
C SER A 73 -25.91 5.60 -15.53
N SER A 74 -25.38 6.19 -14.45
CA SER A 74 -26.04 6.09 -13.13
C SER A 74 -27.01 7.24 -12.89
N ARG A 75 -28.30 6.91 -12.67
CA ARG A 75 -29.41 7.81 -12.22
C ARG A 75 -29.18 8.49 -10.87
N ILE A 76 -28.01 8.31 -10.26
CA ILE A 76 -27.66 8.88 -8.96
C ILE A 76 -27.39 10.37 -9.13
N ASP A 77 -27.94 11.19 -8.23
CA ASP A 77 -27.75 12.63 -8.21
C ASP A 77 -26.26 13.01 -8.13
N LYS A 78 -25.89 14.12 -8.79
CA LYS A 78 -24.49 14.58 -8.85
C LYS A 78 -23.93 14.86 -7.44
N GLY A 79 -24.74 15.39 -6.53
CA GLY A 79 -24.33 15.69 -5.16
C GLY A 79 -24.04 14.41 -4.36
N THR A 80 -24.88 13.38 -4.50
CA THR A 80 -24.69 12.09 -3.83
C THR A 80 -23.43 11.37 -4.34
N LYS A 81 -23.19 11.39 -5.66
CA LYS A 81 -21.96 10.83 -6.25
C LYS A 81 -20.71 11.53 -5.73
N TYR A 82 -20.75 12.85 -5.64
CA TYR A 82 -19.63 13.64 -5.13
C TYR A 82 -19.35 13.31 -3.66
N ALA A 83 -20.38 13.29 -2.81
CA ALA A 83 -20.24 12.96 -1.40
C ALA A 83 -19.65 11.55 -1.19
N LEU A 84 -20.14 10.55 -1.91
CA LEU A 84 -19.61 9.18 -1.83
C LEU A 84 -18.16 9.08 -2.31
N HIS A 85 -17.83 9.74 -3.43
CA HIS A 85 -16.44 9.80 -3.92
C HIS A 85 -15.52 10.47 -2.89
N GLN A 86 -15.99 11.54 -2.23
CA GLN A 86 -15.24 12.26 -1.22
C GLN A 86 -14.93 11.38 0.01
N ILE A 87 -15.93 10.65 0.52
CA ILE A 87 -15.76 9.73 1.66
C ILE A 87 -14.72 8.65 1.33
N LEU A 88 -14.83 8.03 0.15
CA LEU A 88 -13.88 7.02 -0.30
C LEU A 88 -12.47 7.60 -0.48
N TYR A 89 -12.36 8.78 -1.09
CA TYR A 89 -11.09 9.45 -1.33
C TYR A 89 -10.34 9.76 -0.03
N TYR A 90 -11.02 10.34 0.96
CA TYR A 90 -10.40 10.60 2.27
C TYR A 90 -10.03 9.30 2.99
N GLY A 91 -10.85 8.24 2.88
CA GLY A 91 -10.51 6.92 3.41
C GLY A 91 -9.20 6.37 2.82
N ILE A 92 -9.03 6.46 1.50
CA ILE A 92 -7.80 6.03 0.80
C ILE A 92 -6.59 6.86 1.27
N ILE A 93 -6.73 8.19 1.40
CA ILE A 93 -5.65 9.04 1.89
C ILE A 93 -5.20 8.64 3.29
N ILE A 94 -6.14 8.41 4.22
CA ILE A 94 -5.83 8.03 5.60
C ILE A 94 -5.07 6.70 5.62
N VAL A 95 -5.54 5.69 4.89
CA VAL A 95 -4.86 4.39 4.82
C VAL A 95 -3.46 4.51 4.21
N THR A 96 -3.33 5.28 3.13
CA THR A 96 -2.04 5.58 2.48
C THR A 96 -1.07 6.20 3.49
N PHE A 97 -1.52 7.19 4.25
CA PHE A 97 -0.73 7.87 5.26
C PHE A 97 -0.25 6.91 6.36
N LEU A 98 -1.13 6.04 6.87
CA LEU A 98 -0.77 5.05 7.89
C LEU A 98 0.28 4.04 7.37
N ILE A 99 0.17 3.63 6.10
CA ILE A 99 1.14 2.73 5.47
C ILE A 99 2.50 3.41 5.35
N ILE A 100 2.54 4.68 4.90
CA ILE A 100 3.78 5.47 4.83
C ILE A 100 4.43 5.56 6.21
N MET A 101 3.64 5.88 7.24
CA MET A 101 4.16 6.03 8.59
C MET A 101 4.73 4.71 9.15
N ARG A 102 4.10 3.58 8.82
CA ARG A 102 4.63 2.24 9.12
C ARG A 102 5.93 1.95 8.38
N ILE A 103 6.02 2.32 7.09
CA ILE A 103 7.23 2.15 6.28
C ILE A 103 8.38 2.94 6.89
N LEU A 104 8.14 4.16 7.36
CA LEU A 104 9.13 5.02 8.03
C LEU A 104 9.60 4.49 9.39
N GLY A 105 9.05 3.37 9.86
CA GLY A 105 9.39 2.75 11.15
C GLY A 105 8.65 3.37 12.35
N VAL A 106 7.72 4.30 12.13
CA VAL A 106 6.95 4.90 13.22
C VAL A 106 5.98 3.87 13.80
N ASN A 107 5.92 3.78 15.13
CA ASN A 107 4.93 2.95 15.82
C ASN A 107 3.52 3.49 15.62
N ILE A 108 2.78 2.92 14.66
CA ILE A 108 1.40 3.31 14.35
C ILE A 108 0.34 2.66 15.26
N SER A 109 0.73 1.76 16.17
CA SER A 109 -0.20 1.04 17.05
C SER A 109 -1.13 1.96 17.86
N PRO A 110 -0.65 3.05 18.49
CA PRO A 110 -1.53 3.97 19.22
C PRO A 110 -2.56 4.64 18.31
N ILE A 111 -2.16 4.97 17.08
CA ILE A 111 -3.04 5.61 16.10
C ILE A 111 -4.10 4.62 15.62
N LEU A 112 -3.72 3.37 15.33
CA LEU A 112 -4.67 2.31 14.97
C LEU A 112 -5.72 2.08 16.06
N VAL A 113 -5.28 2.02 17.33
CA VAL A 113 -6.19 1.85 18.47
C VAL A 113 -7.13 3.05 18.60
N GLY A 114 -6.60 4.27 18.52
CA GLY A 114 -7.41 5.49 18.57
C GLY A 114 -8.39 5.61 17.40
N SER A 115 -7.94 5.33 16.18
CA SER A 115 -8.79 5.32 14.98
C SER A 115 -9.87 4.25 15.05
N SER A 116 -9.61 3.10 15.68
CA SER A 116 -10.62 2.06 15.89
C SER A 116 -11.74 2.55 16.81
N ALA A 117 -11.42 3.27 17.88
CA ALA A 117 -12.42 3.86 18.76
C ALA A 117 -13.30 4.89 18.03
N VAL A 118 -12.69 5.74 17.19
CA VAL A 118 -13.42 6.70 16.34
C VAL A 118 -14.32 5.97 15.35
N LEU A 119 -13.80 4.93 14.69
CA LEU A 119 -14.56 4.16 13.70
C LEU A 119 -15.76 3.43 14.34
N VAL A 120 -15.57 2.88 15.55
CA VAL A 120 -16.67 2.32 16.35
C VAL A 120 -17.68 3.40 16.69
N GLY A 121 -17.25 4.60 17.11
CA GLY A 121 -18.14 5.73 17.37
C GLY A 121 -18.97 6.14 16.14
N ILE A 122 -18.36 6.17 14.94
CA ILE A 122 -19.07 6.41 13.67
C ILE A 122 -20.08 5.29 13.40
N GLY A 123 -19.69 4.03 13.59
CA GLY A 123 -20.57 2.88 13.42
C GLY A 123 -21.80 2.92 14.33
N LEU A 124 -21.61 3.32 15.59
CA LEU A 124 -22.70 3.54 16.54
C LEU A 124 -23.61 4.70 16.11
N GLY A 125 -23.04 5.81 15.62
CA GLY A 125 -23.83 6.94 15.11
C GLY A 125 -24.65 6.60 13.86
N LEU A 126 -24.19 5.65 13.04
CA LEU A 126 -24.88 5.17 11.84
C LEU A 126 -25.76 3.94 12.09
N GLN A 127 -25.83 3.43 13.33
CA GLN A 127 -26.51 2.18 13.66
C GLN A 127 -27.98 2.19 13.21
N ASN A 128 -28.69 3.30 13.42
CA ASN A 128 -30.10 3.42 13.04
C ASN A 128 -30.31 3.31 11.53
N LEU A 129 -29.46 3.95 10.72
CA LEU A 129 -29.54 3.86 9.26
C LEU A 129 -29.30 2.42 8.76
N PHE A 130 -28.40 1.69 9.44
CA PHE A 130 -28.17 0.28 9.16
C PHE A 130 -29.40 -0.56 9.48
N LEU A 131 -30.06 -0.31 10.61
CA LEU A 131 -31.29 -1.00 11.00
C LEU A 131 -32.42 -0.74 9.99
N ASP A 132 -32.61 0.52 9.58
CA ASP A 132 -33.61 0.89 8.58
C ASP A 132 -33.36 0.21 7.23
N PHE A 133 -32.09 0.13 6.81
CA PHE A 133 -31.69 -0.57 5.58
C PHE A 133 -32.00 -2.07 5.66
N ILE A 134 -31.60 -2.74 6.74
CA ILE A 134 -31.82 -4.18 6.91
C ILE A 134 -33.33 -4.49 7.00
N SER A 135 -34.10 -3.66 7.70
CA SER A 135 -35.55 -3.76 7.77
C SER A 135 -36.18 -3.73 6.37
N GLY A 136 -35.77 -2.76 5.54
CA GLY A 136 -36.23 -2.67 4.15
C GLY A 136 -35.91 -3.91 3.30
N VAL A 137 -34.71 -4.48 3.45
CA VAL A 137 -34.31 -5.72 2.75
C VAL A 137 -35.14 -6.92 3.21
N ILE A 138 -35.36 -7.07 4.51
CA ILE A 138 -36.15 -8.18 5.07
C ILE A 138 -37.58 -8.13 4.54
N ILE A 139 -38.21 -6.95 4.52
CA ILE A 139 -39.58 -6.77 4.00
C ILE A 139 -39.70 -7.17 2.53
N LEU A 140 -38.64 -6.97 1.72
CA LEU A 140 -38.63 -7.38 0.32
C LEU A 140 -38.47 -8.89 0.12
N LEU A 141 -37.87 -9.58 1.10
CA LEU A 141 -37.63 -11.02 1.06
C LEU A 141 -38.73 -11.84 1.74
N ASP A 142 -39.49 -11.22 2.65
CA ASP A 142 -40.64 -11.82 3.34
C ASP A 142 -41.91 -11.87 2.45
N LYS A 143 -41.83 -11.27 1.25
CA LYS A 143 -42.81 -11.42 0.17
C LYS A 143 -42.34 -12.43 -0.87
#